data_AF-A0A9W5WVH9-F1
#
_entry.id   AF-A0A9W5WVH9-F1
#
_cell.length_a   1.000
_cell.length_b   1.000
_cell.length_c   1.000
_cell.angle_alpha   90.00
_cell.angle_beta   90.00
_cell.angle_gamma   90.00
#
_symmetry.space_group_name_H-M   'P 1'
#
loop_
_entity.id
_entity.type
_entity.pdbx_description
1 polymer ?
#
loop_
_entity_poly.entity_id
_entity_poly.type
_entity_poly.pdbx_seq_one_letter_code
_entity_poly.pdbx_strand_id
1 'polypeptide(L)'
;MYILLPFLLVCFRFASGSILLFGPQCPNTLACASDHYLIGGEPKVPDEGLEKVKDYPQMTIEPLIETAFYTGFTNQLSECIMRLRTEYRNLNENLVYPRVLYYLSLAIAKDYVRCHTLLVDLQMMKMLHFSQRLLMGYANSNFTLTKATDPKVIKEKYCVGMTYIDMADKLANYRRKRISNLEAEVKRIVWNVDNVPSVKATGKLSLLIDGFFGASPFMAFCLPTLIVIHYVL
;
A
#
# COMPACT_ATOMS: atom_id res chain seq x y z
N MET A 1 13.52 14.08 34.95
CA MET A 1 12.51 13.03 34.73
C MET A 1 11.18 13.59 34.18
N TYR A 2 11.20 14.66 33.36
CA TYR A 2 9.98 15.35 32.88
C TYR A 2 9.81 15.36 31.35
N ILE A 3 10.79 14.83 30.59
CA ILE A 3 10.76 14.79 29.12
C ILE A 3 10.05 13.51 28.60
N LEU A 4 9.92 12.48 29.45
CA LEU A 4 9.24 11.23 29.11
C LEU A 4 7.71 11.37 29.02
N LEU A 5 7.10 12.28 29.79
CA LEU A 5 5.65 12.46 29.82
C LEU A 5 5.04 12.99 28.51
N PRO A 6 5.60 14.03 27.84
CA PRO A 6 5.08 14.47 26.54
C PRO A 6 5.33 13.43 25.44
N PHE A 7 6.43 12.67 25.51
CA PHE A 7 6.69 11.58 24.57
C PHE A 7 5.68 10.44 24.72
N LEU A 8 5.31 10.10 25.96
CA LEU A 8 4.30 9.08 26.25
C LEU A 8 2.89 9.52 25.79
N LEU A 9 2.56 10.80 25.89
CA LEU A 9 1.31 11.38 25.35
C LEU A 9 1.28 11.39 23.82
N VAL A 10 2.41 11.66 23.15
CA VAL A 10 2.52 11.56 21.69
C VAL A 10 2.43 10.10 21.24
N CYS A 11 3.11 9.18 21.92
CA CYS A 11 3.02 7.74 21.66
C CYS A 11 1.60 7.21 21.92
N PHE A 12 0.90 7.67 22.96
CA PHE A 12 -0.50 7.34 23.17
C PHE A 12 -1.39 7.89 22.07
N ARG A 13 -1.19 9.12 21.58
CA ARG A 13 -1.94 9.64 20.42
C ARG A 13 -1.69 8.85 19.13
N PHE A 14 -0.49 8.31 18.91
CA PHE A 14 -0.19 7.45 17.76
C PHE A 14 -0.75 6.03 17.93
N ALA A 15 -0.67 5.44 19.12
CA ALA A 15 -1.18 4.09 19.41
C ALA A 15 -2.72 4.05 19.57
N SER A 16 -3.31 5.02 20.26
CA SER A 16 -4.77 5.21 20.37
C SER A 16 -5.38 5.75 19.08
N GLY A 17 -4.57 6.40 18.24
CA GLY A 17 -4.89 6.87 16.89
C GLY A 17 -5.38 5.78 15.93
N SER A 18 -5.15 4.50 16.27
CA SER A 18 -5.31 3.38 15.34
C SER A 18 -6.14 2.21 15.86
N ILE A 19 -6.46 2.14 17.16
CA ILE A 19 -7.20 1.00 17.75
C ILE A 19 -8.50 1.44 18.45
N LEU A 20 -8.49 2.57 19.17
CA LEU A 20 -9.71 3.17 19.74
C LEU A 20 -10.60 3.84 18.68
N LEU A 21 -10.06 4.05 17.48
CA LEU A 21 -10.70 4.70 16.34
C LEU A 21 -11.33 3.72 15.34
N PHE A 22 -11.17 2.40 15.53
CA PHE A 22 -11.46 1.40 14.50
C PHE A 22 -12.08 0.11 15.06
N GLY A 23 -12.98 0.23 16.05
CA GLY A 23 -13.77 -0.90 16.56
C GLY A 23 -14.97 -1.24 15.65
N PRO A 24 -15.44 -2.50 15.60
CA PRO A 24 -16.35 -3.00 14.56
C PRO A 24 -17.82 -2.57 14.71
N GLN A 25 -18.18 -1.82 15.75
CA GLN A 25 -19.59 -1.55 16.07
C GLN A 25 -19.97 -0.08 16.24
N CYS A 26 -19.04 0.87 16.13
CA CYS A 26 -19.36 2.30 16.12
C CYS A 26 -18.20 3.04 15.45
N PRO A 27 -18.39 3.73 14.30
CA PRO A 27 -17.43 4.73 13.88
C PRO A 27 -17.50 5.89 14.88
N ASN A 28 -16.61 5.80 15.87
CA ASN A 28 -16.10 6.90 16.68
C ASN A 28 -17.16 7.82 17.34
N THR A 29 -17.94 7.26 18.27
CA THR A 29 -18.84 8.03 19.17
C THR A 29 -18.14 9.23 19.83
N LEU A 30 -16.82 9.15 20.05
CA LEU A 30 -15.99 10.24 20.58
C LEU A 30 -15.89 11.45 19.65
N ALA A 31 -15.71 11.25 18.33
CA ALA A 31 -15.64 12.37 17.38
C ALA A 31 -17.01 13.06 17.22
N CYS A 32 -18.09 12.29 17.29
CA CYS A 32 -19.45 12.82 17.20
C CYS A 32 -19.92 13.47 18.50
N ALA A 33 -19.53 12.92 19.65
CA ALA A 33 -19.82 13.50 20.96
C ALA A 33 -19.02 14.80 21.21
N SER A 34 -17.82 14.91 20.66
CA SER A 34 -16.98 16.12 20.76
C SER A 34 -17.23 17.16 19.65
N ASP A 35 -18.18 16.90 18.74
CA ASP A 35 -18.46 17.72 17.56
C ASP A 35 -17.19 18.11 16.77
N HIS A 36 -16.28 17.14 16.58
CA HIS A 36 -14.98 17.36 15.94
C HIS A 36 -15.09 17.97 14.54
N TYR A 37 -16.16 17.61 13.83
CA TYR A 37 -16.44 18.08 12.47
C TYR A 37 -17.29 19.36 12.41
N LEU A 38 -17.53 20.00 13.56
CA LEU A 38 -18.23 21.29 13.67
C LEU A 38 -19.60 21.31 12.97
N ILE A 39 -20.39 20.24 13.15
CA ILE A 39 -21.69 20.08 12.48
C ILE A 39 -22.77 20.96 13.13
N GLY A 40 -22.55 21.40 14.37
CA GLY A 40 -23.42 22.37 15.05
C GLY A 40 -24.72 21.78 15.57
N GLY A 41 -25.63 22.63 16.05
CA GLY A 41 -26.94 22.24 16.60
C GLY A 41 -28.06 22.16 15.55
N GLU A 42 -27.91 22.90 14.44
CA GLU A 42 -28.74 22.82 13.24
C GLU A 42 -27.92 22.15 12.13
N PRO A 43 -27.92 20.82 12.05
CA PRO A 43 -27.01 20.10 11.18
C PRO A 43 -27.33 20.38 9.71
N LYS A 44 -26.36 20.95 9.00
CA LYS A 44 -26.35 21.03 7.54
C LYS A 44 -25.46 19.94 6.99
N VAL A 45 -25.77 19.45 5.78
CA VAL A 45 -24.89 18.52 5.08
C VAL A 45 -23.54 19.21 4.88
N PRO A 46 -22.41 18.59 5.27
CA PRO A 46 -21.09 19.17 5.02
C PRO A 46 -20.81 19.21 3.51
N ASP A 47 -20.70 20.40 2.93
CA ASP A 47 -20.51 20.59 1.48
C ASP A 47 -19.24 19.87 0.96
N GLU A 48 -18.13 19.97 1.71
CA GLU A 48 -16.88 19.26 1.39
C GLU A 48 -17.05 17.74 1.43
N GLY A 49 -17.86 17.23 2.35
CA GLY A 49 -18.14 15.80 2.47
C GLY A 49 -19.00 15.32 1.31
N LEU A 50 -20.05 16.08 0.96
CA LEU A 50 -20.99 15.74 -0.11
C LEU A 50 -20.28 15.66 -1.47
N GLU A 51 -19.39 16.61 -1.75
CA GLU A 51 -18.63 16.65 -3.00
C GLU A 51 -17.71 15.43 -3.17
N LYS A 52 -17.11 14.94 -2.06
CA LYS A 52 -16.25 13.74 -2.08
C LYS A 52 -17.00 12.44 -2.33
N VAL A 53 -18.29 12.39 -2.01
CA VAL A 53 -19.09 11.14 -2.04
C VAL A 53 -20.12 11.09 -3.15
N LYS A 54 -20.31 12.19 -3.89
CA LYS A 54 -21.30 12.31 -4.98
C LYS A 54 -21.20 11.19 -6.03
N ASP A 55 -19.97 10.75 -6.33
CA ASP A 55 -19.69 9.73 -7.34
C ASP A 55 -19.85 8.29 -6.81
N TYR A 56 -20.24 8.13 -5.54
CA TYR A 56 -20.39 6.84 -4.87
C TYR A 56 -21.85 6.59 -4.42
N PRO A 57 -22.84 6.47 -5.33
CA PRO A 57 -24.18 6.09 -4.94
C PRO A 57 -24.18 4.69 -4.31
N GLN A 58 -24.94 4.50 -3.22
CA GLN A 58 -25.00 3.24 -2.47
C GLN A 58 -25.40 2.03 -3.34
N MET A 59 -26.19 2.26 -4.41
CA MET A 59 -26.70 1.22 -5.30
C MET A 59 -25.72 0.76 -6.39
N THR A 60 -24.61 1.48 -6.62
CA THR A 60 -23.64 1.16 -7.68
C THR A 60 -22.30 0.65 -7.16
N ILE A 61 -22.24 0.23 -5.89
CA ILE A 61 -21.08 -0.50 -5.36
C ILE A 61 -21.16 -1.96 -5.83
N GLU A 62 -21.23 -2.15 -7.15
CA GLU A 62 -20.82 -3.43 -7.71
C GLU A 62 -19.38 -3.69 -7.25
N PRO A 63 -19.03 -4.94 -6.94
CA PRO A 63 -17.65 -5.32 -6.67
C PRO A 63 -16.83 -5.12 -7.95
N LEU A 64 -16.42 -3.87 -8.20
CA LEU A 64 -15.47 -3.50 -9.25
C LEU A 64 -14.07 -3.91 -8.75
N ILE A 65 -13.91 -5.22 -8.53
CA ILE A 65 -12.71 -5.85 -7.98
C ILE A 65 -11.60 -5.88 -9.05
N GLU A 66 -11.97 -5.80 -10.33
CA GLU A 66 -11.07 -5.94 -11.46
C GLU A 66 -11.00 -4.66 -12.31
N THR A 67 -10.32 -3.64 -11.79
CA THR A 67 -9.84 -2.57 -12.67
C THR A 67 -8.73 -3.11 -13.58
N ALA A 68 -8.66 -2.65 -14.83
CA ALA A 68 -7.60 -3.01 -15.79
C ALA A 68 -6.18 -2.89 -15.20
N PHE A 69 -5.98 -1.98 -14.25
CA PHE A 69 -4.76 -1.82 -13.47
C PHE A 69 -4.31 -3.13 -12.77
N TYR A 70 -5.17 -3.75 -11.96
CA TYR A 70 -4.78 -4.94 -11.20
C TYR A 70 -4.59 -6.16 -12.09
N THR A 71 -5.42 -6.29 -13.13
CA THR A 71 -5.29 -7.36 -14.12
C THR A 71 -3.98 -7.23 -14.90
N GLY A 72 -3.59 -6.01 -15.28
CA GLY A 72 -2.32 -5.74 -15.94
C GLY A 72 -1.11 -6.20 -15.12
N PHE A 73 -1.03 -5.82 -13.84
CA PHE A 73 0.06 -6.27 -12.97
C PHE A 73 0.03 -7.77 -12.69
N THR A 74 -1.16 -8.36 -12.54
CA THR A 74 -1.31 -9.81 -12.35
C THR A 74 -0.74 -10.56 -13.56
N ASN A 75 -1.04 -10.10 -14.77
CA ASN A 75 -0.53 -10.71 -16.00
C ASN A 75 1.00 -10.58 -16.11
N GLN A 76 1.54 -9.37 -15.88
CA GLN A 76 2.98 -9.14 -15.92
C GLN A 76 3.75 -10.00 -14.91
N LEU A 77 3.27 -10.09 -13.67
CA LEU A 77 3.89 -10.93 -12.65
C LEU A 77 3.78 -12.42 -12.99
N SER A 78 2.63 -12.85 -13.54
CA SER A 78 2.43 -14.24 -13.97
C SER A 78 3.38 -14.62 -15.11
N GLU A 79 3.58 -13.72 -16.08
CA GLU A 79 4.56 -13.88 -17.15
C GLU A 79 5.99 -13.97 -16.59
N CYS A 80 6.36 -13.09 -15.65
CA CYS A 80 7.65 -13.15 -14.97
C CYS A 80 7.86 -14.50 -14.27
N ILE A 81 6.86 -15.03 -13.58
CA ILE A 81 6.92 -16.35 -12.92
C ILE A 81 7.18 -17.45 -13.96
N MET A 82 6.49 -17.43 -15.10
CA MET A 82 6.70 -18.42 -16.15
C MET A 82 8.11 -18.32 -16.74
N ARG A 83 8.59 -17.11 -17.02
CA ARG A 83 9.96 -16.88 -17.52
C ARG A 83 11.02 -17.33 -16.52
N LEU A 84 10.91 -16.93 -15.25
CA LEU A 84 11.81 -17.37 -14.18
C LEU A 84 11.84 -18.89 -14.03
N ARG A 85 10.68 -19.54 -14.12
CA ARG A 85 10.58 -21.01 -14.07
C ARG A 85 11.32 -21.67 -15.24
N THR A 86 11.16 -21.15 -16.44
CA THR A 86 11.87 -21.63 -17.64
C THR A 86 13.37 -21.40 -17.51
N GLU A 87 13.79 -20.21 -17.08
CA GLU A 87 15.21 -19.88 -16.87
C GLU A 87 15.87 -20.76 -15.80
N TYR A 88 15.14 -21.11 -14.74
CA TYR A 88 15.60 -22.02 -13.71
C TYR A 88 15.76 -23.46 -14.21
N ARG A 89 14.83 -23.95 -15.04
CA ARG A 89 14.93 -25.29 -15.66
C ARG A 89 16.13 -25.37 -16.60
N ASN A 90 16.39 -24.30 -17.33
CA ASN A 90 17.43 -24.21 -18.34
C ASN A 90 18.64 -23.43 -17.80
N LEU A 91 18.92 -23.53 -16.50
CA LEU A 91 19.92 -22.68 -15.85
C LEU A 91 21.35 -22.96 -16.34
N ASN A 92 21.64 -24.23 -16.64
CA ASN A 92 22.94 -24.67 -17.14
C ASN A 92 23.11 -24.43 -18.65
N GLU A 93 22.01 -24.20 -19.38
CA GLU A 93 22.07 -23.91 -20.81
C GLU A 93 22.69 -22.53 -21.04
N ASN A 94 23.63 -22.44 -21.97
CA ASN A 94 24.35 -21.20 -22.32
C ASN A 94 25.09 -20.54 -21.15
N LEU A 95 25.38 -21.29 -20.09
CA LEU A 95 26.15 -20.80 -18.96
C LEU A 95 27.66 -20.87 -19.26
N VAL A 96 28.26 -19.71 -19.53
CA VAL A 96 29.69 -19.60 -19.84
C VAL A 96 30.56 -19.64 -18.57
N TYR A 97 30.02 -19.17 -17.45
CA TYR A 97 30.75 -19.01 -16.19
C TYR A 97 30.12 -19.82 -15.05
N PRO A 98 30.54 -21.08 -14.81
CA PRO A 98 29.97 -21.94 -13.77
C PRO A 98 30.00 -21.33 -12.36
N ARG A 99 30.98 -20.47 -12.07
CA ARG A 99 31.13 -19.76 -10.79
C ARG A 99 29.91 -18.93 -10.38
N VAL A 100 29.06 -18.49 -11.33
CA VAL A 100 27.87 -17.70 -11.02
C VAL A 100 26.61 -18.54 -10.80
N LEU A 101 26.66 -19.85 -11.07
CA LEU A 101 25.50 -20.74 -11.06
C LEU A 101 24.70 -20.65 -9.75
N TYR A 102 25.40 -20.76 -8.62
CA TYR A 102 24.78 -20.73 -7.30
C TYR A 102 24.10 -19.39 -7.00
N TYR A 103 24.77 -18.27 -7.29
CA TYR A 103 24.20 -16.95 -7.02
C TYR A 103 23.08 -16.59 -7.98
N LEU A 104 23.17 -17.04 -9.24
CA LEU A 104 22.11 -16.88 -10.23
C LEU A 104 20.87 -17.72 -9.84
N SER A 105 21.04 -18.96 -9.41
CA SER A 105 19.91 -19.79 -8.94
C SER A 105 19.22 -19.17 -7.73
N LEU A 106 20.00 -18.61 -6.79
CA LEU A 106 19.49 -17.89 -5.64
C LEU A 106 18.72 -16.63 -6.03
N ALA A 107 19.24 -15.84 -6.98
CA ALA A 107 18.57 -14.63 -7.45
C ALA A 107 17.23 -14.96 -8.14
N ILE A 108 17.19 -15.99 -9.00
CA ILE A 108 15.97 -16.46 -9.65
C ILE A 108 14.94 -16.94 -8.60
N ALA A 109 15.38 -17.70 -7.59
CA ALA A 109 14.50 -18.16 -6.52
C ALA A 109 13.93 -17.00 -5.68
N LYS A 110 14.77 -16.00 -5.35
CA LYS A 110 14.34 -14.78 -4.67
C LYS A 110 13.27 -14.04 -5.46
N ASP A 111 13.49 -13.81 -6.76
CA ASP A 111 12.53 -13.10 -7.60
C ASP A 111 11.25 -13.92 -7.81
N TYR A 112 11.34 -15.25 -7.87
CA TYR A 112 10.17 -16.13 -7.92
C TYR A 112 9.27 -15.94 -6.68
N VAL A 113 9.86 -15.96 -5.48
CA VAL A 113 9.12 -15.73 -4.22
C VAL A 113 8.56 -14.31 -4.16
N ARG A 114 9.31 -13.32 -4.66
CA ARG A 114 8.85 -11.92 -4.71
C ARG A 114 7.64 -11.77 -5.62
N CYS A 115 7.62 -12.38 -6.80
CA CYS A 115 6.45 -12.36 -7.68
C CYS A 115 5.20 -12.87 -6.95
N HIS A 116 5.29 -14.00 -6.25
CA HIS A 116 4.15 -14.54 -5.46
C HIS A 116 3.73 -13.61 -4.33
N THR A 117 4.70 -13.00 -3.64
CA THR A 117 4.41 -12.04 -2.57
C THR A 117 3.67 -10.81 -3.12
N LEU A 118 4.09 -10.29 -4.28
CA LEU A 118 3.45 -9.16 -4.95
C LEU A 118 2.04 -9.50 -5.46
N LEU A 119 1.82 -10.74 -5.91
CA LEU A 119 0.48 -11.21 -6.28
C LEU A 119 -0.48 -11.22 -5.07
N VAL A 120 0.00 -11.63 -3.90
CA VAL A 120 -0.79 -11.56 -2.66
C VAL A 120 -1.05 -10.11 -2.26
N ASP A 121 -0.03 -9.25 -2.32
CA ASP A 121 -0.16 -7.81 -2.04
C ASP A 121 -1.18 -7.14 -3.00
N LEU A 122 -1.22 -7.54 -4.26
CA LEU A 122 -2.22 -7.08 -5.24
C LEU A 122 -3.65 -7.45 -4.80
N GLN A 123 -3.87 -8.68 -4.32
CA GLN A 123 -5.17 -9.09 -3.81
C GLN A 123 -5.58 -8.29 -2.57
N MET A 124 -4.64 -8.02 -1.67
CA MET A 124 -4.88 -7.13 -0.53
C MET A 124 -5.26 -5.72 -1.00
N MET A 125 -4.57 -5.16 -2.00
CA MET A 125 -4.89 -3.83 -2.54
C MET A 125 -6.27 -3.77 -3.22
N LYS A 126 -6.70 -4.84 -3.90
CA LYS A 126 -8.07 -4.97 -4.43
C LYS A 126 -9.10 -4.86 -3.30
N MET A 127 -8.89 -5.60 -2.21
CA MET A 127 -9.78 -5.55 -1.04
C MET A 127 -9.81 -4.15 -0.42
N LEU A 128 -8.65 -3.49 -0.26
CA LEU A 128 -8.59 -2.11 0.25
C LEU A 128 -9.30 -1.11 -0.68
N HIS A 129 -9.23 -1.30 -2.00
CA HIS A 129 -9.99 -0.49 -2.95
C HIS A 129 -11.49 -0.68 -2.78
N PHE A 130 -11.95 -1.92 -2.66
CA PHE A 130 -13.34 -2.23 -2.39
C PHE A 130 -13.81 -1.61 -1.06
N SER A 131 -13.07 -1.80 0.02
CA SER A 131 -13.37 -1.19 1.34
C SER A 131 -13.44 0.33 1.28
N GLN A 132 -12.53 0.99 0.56
CA GLN A 132 -12.60 2.45 0.36
C GLN A 132 -13.92 2.86 -0.31
N ARG A 133 -14.31 2.19 -1.41
CA ARG A 133 -15.55 2.50 -2.12
C ARG A 133 -16.78 2.25 -1.27
N LEU A 134 -16.77 1.17 -0.49
CA LEU A 134 -17.84 0.84 0.44
C LEU A 134 -18.02 1.92 1.51
N LEU A 135 -16.93 2.40 2.12
CA LEU A 135 -16.96 3.49 3.10
C LEU A 135 -17.48 4.79 2.49
N MET A 136 -17.05 5.16 1.28
CA MET A 136 -17.57 6.35 0.58
C MET A 136 -19.07 6.21 0.25
N GLY A 137 -19.54 5.01 -0.10
CA GLY A 137 -20.95 4.76 -0.33
C GLY A 137 -21.79 4.82 0.96
N TYR A 138 -21.27 4.32 2.08
CA TYR A 138 -21.90 4.51 3.38
C TYR A 138 -21.94 5.97 3.80
N ALA A 139 -20.89 6.75 3.53
CA ALA A 139 -20.88 8.18 3.76
C ALA A 139 -21.97 8.88 2.94
N ASN A 140 -22.08 8.57 1.65
CA ASN A 140 -23.13 9.11 0.78
C ASN A 140 -24.55 8.80 1.30
N SER A 141 -24.79 7.57 1.73
CA SER A 141 -26.07 7.15 2.33
C SER A 141 -26.43 7.98 3.57
N ASN A 142 -25.43 8.31 4.40
CA ASN A 142 -25.65 9.15 5.59
C ASN A 142 -25.96 10.61 5.25
N PHE A 143 -25.49 11.15 4.13
CA PHE A 143 -25.80 12.52 3.69
C PHE A 143 -27.11 12.64 2.91
N THR A 144 -27.54 11.58 2.24
CA THR A 144 -28.73 11.58 1.37
C THR A 144 -30.05 11.19 2.07
N LEU A 145 -29.99 10.92 3.38
CA LEU A 145 -31.13 10.49 4.18
C LEU A 145 -32.08 11.67 4.51
N THR A 146 -33.18 11.78 3.75
CA THR A 146 -34.14 12.90 3.80
C THR A 146 -35.26 12.78 4.86
N LYS A 147 -35.29 11.69 5.65
CA LYS A 147 -36.46 11.33 6.49
C LYS A 147 -36.26 11.42 8.01
N ALA A 148 -35.11 11.84 8.52
CA ALA A 148 -34.92 11.99 9.96
C ALA A 148 -35.58 13.29 10.46
N THR A 149 -36.54 13.18 11.38
CA THR A 149 -37.24 14.33 11.96
C THR A 149 -36.51 14.93 13.16
N ASP A 150 -35.58 14.18 13.78
CA ASP A 150 -34.80 14.63 14.94
C ASP A 150 -33.43 15.20 14.51
N PRO A 151 -33.15 16.49 14.79
CA PRO A 151 -31.85 17.11 14.53
C PRO A 151 -30.66 16.39 15.15
N LYS A 152 -30.83 15.72 16.31
CA LYS A 152 -29.73 14.98 16.94
C LYS A 152 -29.31 13.78 16.11
N VAL A 153 -30.29 13.06 15.55
CA VAL A 153 -30.05 11.90 14.68
C VAL A 153 -29.42 12.33 13.36
N ILE A 154 -29.81 13.49 12.81
CA ILE A 154 -29.18 14.06 11.61
C ILE A 154 -27.71 14.40 11.88
N LYS A 155 -27.42 15.09 12.99
CA LYS A 155 -26.06 15.45 13.39
C LYS A 155 -25.16 14.22 13.51
N GLU A 156 -25.64 13.19 14.19
CA GLU A 156 -24.91 11.94 14.36
C GLU A 156 -24.61 11.28 13.01
N LYS A 157 -25.60 11.20 12.11
CA LYS A 157 -25.40 10.65 10.76
C LYS A 157 -24.38 11.42 9.95
N TYR A 158 -24.42 12.75 9.96
CA TYR A 158 -23.45 13.56 9.23
C TYR A 158 -22.04 13.38 9.79
N CYS A 159 -21.91 13.29 11.12
CA CYS A 159 -20.62 12.98 11.73
C CYS A 159 -20.09 11.60 11.31
N VAL A 160 -20.95 10.58 11.36
CA VAL A 160 -20.62 9.23 10.90
C VAL A 160 -20.21 9.23 9.43
N GLY A 161 -20.92 9.98 8.57
CA GLY A 161 -20.55 10.16 7.17
C GLY A 161 -19.15 10.74 7.00
N MET A 162 -18.80 11.79 7.75
CA MET A 162 -17.46 12.39 7.75
C MET A 162 -16.38 11.41 8.24
N THR A 163 -16.66 10.64 9.30
CA THR A 163 -15.69 9.62 9.76
C THR A 163 -15.40 8.56 8.70
N TYR A 164 -16.42 8.11 7.95
CA TYR A 164 -16.22 7.17 6.86
C TYR A 164 -15.37 7.75 5.71
N ILE A 165 -15.54 9.04 5.40
CA ILE A 165 -14.70 9.76 4.44
C ILE A 165 -13.25 9.78 4.91
N ASP A 166 -12.98 10.16 6.16
CA ASP A 166 -11.62 10.19 6.70
C ASP A 166 -10.95 8.82 6.68
N MET A 167 -11.70 7.76 7.01
CA MET A 167 -11.20 6.39 6.93
C MET A 167 -10.89 6.01 5.47
N ALA A 168 -11.78 6.33 4.55
CA ALA A 168 -11.57 6.06 3.13
C ALA A 168 -10.36 6.83 2.57
N ASP A 169 -10.14 8.07 2.97
CA ASP A 169 -8.99 8.88 2.57
C ASP A 169 -7.66 8.29 3.12
N LYS A 170 -7.66 7.80 4.37
CA LYS A 170 -6.51 7.07 4.93
C LYS A 170 -6.19 5.80 4.13
N LEU A 171 -7.21 5.02 3.78
CA LEU A 171 -7.05 3.82 2.94
C LEU A 171 -6.53 4.17 1.54
N ALA A 172 -7.04 5.27 0.95
CA ALA A 172 -6.60 5.75 -0.37
C ALA A 172 -5.12 6.15 -0.34
N ASN A 173 -4.69 6.90 0.68
CA ASN A 173 -3.29 7.30 0.85
C ASN A 173 -2.37 6.09 1.03
N TYR A 174 -2.76 5.13 1.87
CA TYR A 174 -2.03 3.88 2.05
C TYR A 174 -1.90 3.12 0.72
N ARG A 175 -3.00 2.98 -0.03
CA ARG A 175 -3.00 2.31 -1.34
C ARG A 175 -2.06 3.01 -2.33
N ARG A 176 -2.09 4.33 -2.45
CA ARG A 176 -1.20 5.08 -3.37
C ARG A 176 0.28 4.80 -3.07
N LYS A 177 0.67 4.79 -1.80
CA LYS A 177 2.04 4.45 -1.38
C LYS A 177 2.40 3.01 -1.76
N ARG A 178 1.50 2.05 -1.53
CA ARG A 178 1.75 0.64 -1.88
C ARG A 178 1.83 0.42 -3.39
N ILE A 179 1.02 1.12 -4.19
CA ILE A 179 1.08 1.08 -5.66
C ILE A 179 2.46 1.53 -6.16
N SER A 180 2.99 2.65 -5.66
CA SER A 180 4.31 3.12 -6.07
C SER A 180 5.42 2.11 -5.76
N ASN A 181 5.36 1.47 -4.59
CA ASN A 181 6.30 0.40 -4.23
C ASN A 181 6.15 -0.83 -5.12
N LEU A 182 4.91 -1.21 -5.45
CA LEU A 182 4.62 -2.32 -6.36
C LEU A 182 5.22 -2.06 -7.74
N GLU A 183 5.00 -0.86 -8.30
CA GLU A 183 5.54 -0.47 -9.60
C GLU A 183 7.07 -0.55 -9.65
N ALA A 184 7.74 -0.09 -8.59
CA ALA A 184 9.20 -0.18 -8.48
C ALA A 184 9.69 -1.63 -8.44
N GLU A 185 9.03 -2.48 -7.65
CA GLU A 185 9.38 -3.90 -7.55
C GLU A 185 9.10 -4.69 -8.84
N VAL A 186 7.98 -4.43 -9.51
CA VAL A 186 7.67 -5.06 -10.80
C VAL A 186 8.73 -4.69 -11.84
N LYS A 187 9.12 -3.40 -11.93
CA LYS A 187 10.20 -2.95 -12.82
C LYS A 187 11.53 -3.65 -12.51
N ARG A 188 11.88 -3.78 -11.22
CA ARG A 188 13.09 -4.49 -10.78
C ARG A 188 13.08 -5.96 -11.21
N ILE A 189 11.95 -6.65 -11.02
CA ILE A 189 11.81 -8.07 -11.39
C ILE A 189 11.92 -8.23 -12.91
N VAL A 190 11.19 -7.43 -13.68
CA VAL A 190 11.24 -7.47 -15.16
C VAL A 190 12.68 -7.26 -15.64
N TRP A 191 13.38 -6.26 -15.09
CA TRP A 191 14.78 -6.01 -15.37
C TRP A 191 15.66 -7.25 -15.10
N ASN A 192 15.50 -7.88 -13.93
CA ASN A 192 16.29 -9.07 -13.58
C ASN A 192 16.01 -10.22 -14.55
N VAL A 193 14.74 -10.48 -14.85
CA VAL A 193 14.33 -11.55 -15.79
C VAL A 193 14.95 -11.34 -17.16
N ASP A 194 14.95 -10.10 -17.67
CA ASP A 194 15.54 -9.77 -18.97
C ASP A 194 17.07 -9.88 -18.97
N ASN A 195 17.72 -9.73 -17.81
CA ASN A 195 19.18 -9.79 -17.68
C ASN A 195 19.72 -11.19 -17.36
N VAL A 196 18.89 -12.18 -17.01
CA VAL A 196 19.35 -13.55 -16.74
C VAL A 196 20.23 -14.12 -17.87
N PRO A 197 19.85 -14.02 -19.17
CA PRO A 197 20.70 -14.50 -20.27
C PRO A 197 22.06 -13.79 -20.32
N SER A 198 22.08 -12.47 -20.09
CA SER A 198 23.32 -11.68 -20.06
C SER A 198 24.23 -12.10 -18.90
N VAL A 199 23.67 -12.44 -17.73
CA VAL A 199 24.45 -12.97 -16.60
C VAL A 199 25.03 -14.34 -16.94
N LYS A 200 24.27 -15.23 -17.60
CA LYS A 200 24.78 -16.53 -18.07
C LYS A 200 25.97 -16.38 -19.04
N ALA A 201 25.86 -15.42 -19.97
CA ALA A 201 26.88 -15.16 -20.98
C ALA A 201 28.12 -14.41 -20.45
N THR A 202 27.96 -13.48 -19.51
CA THR A 202 29.04 -12.57 -19.06
C THR A 202 29.60 -12.89 -17.68
N GLY A 203 28.86 -13.64 -16.85
CA GLY A 203 29.18 -13.89 -15.45
C GLY A 203 29.05 -12.66 -14.55
N LYS A 204 28.44 -11.56 -15.03
CA LYS A 204 28.30 -10.32 -14.26
C LYS A 204 27.01 -10.32 -13.43
N LEU A 205 27.08 -10.81 -12.20
CA LEU A 205 25.94 -10.79 -11.26
C LEU A 205 25.44 -9.38 -10.92
N SER A 206 26.26 -8.35 -11.09
CA SER A 206 25.89 -6.94 -10.87
C SER A 206 24.80 -6.43 -11.80
N LEU A 207 24.46 -7.17 -12.86
CA LEU A 207 23.33 -6.87 -13.74
C LEU A 207 21.99 -7.14 -13.05
N LEU A 208 21.98 -7.94 -11.98
CA LEU A 208 20.80 -8.23 -11.18
C LEU A 208 20.72 -7.28 -9.99
N ILE A 209 19.52 -6.75 -9.75
CA ILE A 209 19.22 -5.86 -8.64
C ILE A 209 18.55 -6.69 -7.54
N ASP A 210 19.19 -6.81 -6.38
CA ASP A 210 18.64 -7.56 -5.25
C ASP A 210 17.61 -6.70 -4.48
N GLY A 211 16.35 -7.13 -4.48
CA GLY A 211 15.29 -6.51 -3.66
C GLY A 211 15.39 -6.80 -2.17
N PHE A 212 16.26 -7.72 -1.73
CA PHE A 212 16.56 -7.97 -0.31
C PHE A 212 17.66 -7.06 0.24
N PHE A 213 18.58 -6.63 -0.62
CA PHE A 213 19.46 -5.49 -0.35
C PHE A 213 18.83 -4.23 -0.93
N GLY A 214 17.60 -3.91 -0.48
CA GLY A 214 17.23 -2.51 -0.45
C GLY A 214 18.38 -1.81 0.26
N ALA A 215 19.07 -0.89 -0.41
CA ALA A 215 20.07 -0.07 0.24
C ALA A 215 19.39 0.48 1.50
N SER A 216 19.74 -0.09 2.65
CA SER A 216 19.39 0.56 3.89
C SER A 216 20.02 1.95 3.72
N PRO A 217 19.34 3.04 4.13
CA PRO A 217 19.97 4.35 4.12
C PRO A 217 21.34 4.35 4.82
N PHE A 218 21.61 3.34 5.66
CA PHE A 218 22.92 3.00 6.22
C PHE A 218 24.00 2.67 5.18
N MET A 219 23.74 1.81 4.18
CA MET A 219 24.74 1.40 3.18
C MET A 219 25.14 2.54 2.23
N ALA A 220 24.22 3.47 1.93
CA ALA A 220 24.53 4.65 1.13
C ALA A 220 25.41 5.67 1.88
N PHE A 221 25.34 5.72 3.21
CA PHE A 221 26.19 6.57 4.05
C PHE A 221 27.56 5.92 4.39
N CYS A 222 27.64 4.58 4.40
CA CYS A 222 28.89 3.87 4.68
C CYS A 222 29.89 3.87 3.51
N LEU A 223 29.43 3.95 2.26
CA LEU A 223 30.34 3.99 1.10
C LEU A 223 31.24 5.24 1.05
N PRO A 224 30.73 6.48 1.20
CA PRO A 224 31.60 7.66 1.17
C PRO A 224 32.51 7.77 2.39
N THR A 225 32.09 7.28 3.56
CA THR A 225 32.90 7.33 4.79
C THR A 225 34.09 6.37 4.74
N LEU A 226 33.93 5.18 4.16
CA LEU A 226 35.05 4.25 3.94
C LEU A 226 36.07 4.79 2.92
N ILE A 227 35.62 5.50 1.89
CA ILE A 227 36.52 6.13 0.91
C ILE A 227 37.32 7.27 1.56
N VAL A 228 36.68 8.10 2.38
CA VAL A 228 37.37 9.20 3.09
C VAL A 228 38.39 8.66 4.10
N ILE A 229 38.07 7.58 4.82
CA ILE A 229 39.00 6.97 5.78
C ILE A 229 40.22 6.37 5.06
N HIS A 230 40.05 5.77 3.88
CA HIS A 230 41.17 5.23 3.10
C HIS A 230 42.04 6.28 2.41
N TYR A 231 41.57 7.52 2.27
CA TYR A 231 42.33 8.61 1.69
C TYR A 231 42.98 9.54 2.74
N VAL A 232 42.59 9.42 4.01
CA VAL A 232 43.07 10.28 5.11
C VAL A 232 44.05 9.53 6.05
N LEU A 233 44.01 8.20 6.09
CA LEU A 233 44.99 7.34 6.75
C LEU A 233 45.99 6.76 5.73
#